data_AF-A0A7X6TRL4-F1
#
_entry.id   AF-A0A7X6TRL4-F1
#
_cell.length_a   1.000
_cell.length_b   1.000
_cell.length_c   1.000
_cell.angle_alpha   90.00
_cell.angle_beta   90.00
_cell.angle_gamma   90.00
#
_symmetry.space_group_name_H-M   'P 1'
#
loop_
_entity.id
_entity.type
_entity.pdbx_description
1 polymer ?
#
loop_
_entity_poly.entity_id
_entity_poly.type
_entity_poly.pdbx_seq_one_letter_code
_entity_poly.pdbx_strand_id
1 'polypeptide(L)'
;MNGYTKFPEKKMYIILIAVALIIAFSSIEVLMRVKDANLFEAWQEAVMNSGNFEEGFMPGMDEYVGVEMFKYIFKISIPMGFGLLTFLTYKKLRLNRLFVFIWSVLLLGGLAYTFFELNFASVFYYLIIAGYLVLIVTVLSLSNEMDNTKKI
;
A
#
# COMPACT_ATOMS: atom_id res chain seq x y z
N MET A 1 1.10 8.18 32.91
CA MET A 1 0.79 7.97 31.47
C MET A 1 0.52 6.49 31.23
N ASN A 2 -0.72 6.02 31.36
CA ASN A 2 -1.10 4.69 30.89
C ASN A 2 -1.78 4.85 29.52
N GLY A 3 -0.96 4.75 28.46
CA GLY A 3 -1.37 4.96 27.06
C GLY A 3 -1.50 3.68 26.25
N TYR A 4 -1.64 2.54 26.92
CA TYR A 4 -1.63 1.22 26.30
C TYR A 4 -3.00 0.55 26.43
N THR A 5 -3.66 0.30 25.30
CA THR A 5 -4.96 -0.38 25.25
C THR A 5 -4.85 -1.71 24.51
N LYS A 6 -5.78 -2.63 24.79
CA LYS A 6 -5.89 -3.87 24.01
C LYS A 6 -6.39 -3.52 22.61
N PHE A 7 -5.83 -4.16 21.60
CA PHE A 7 -6.25 -3.93 20.22
C PHE A 7 -7.67 -4.50 19.98
N PRO A 8 -8.60 -3.76 19.38
CA PRO A 8 -9.97 -4.22 19.15
C PRO A 8 -10.03 -5.29 18.06
N GLU A 9 -10.57 -6.47 18.39
CA GLU A 9 -10.54 -7.64 17.51
C GLU A 9 -11.25 -7.40 16.16
N LYS A 10 -12.44 -6.77 16.18
CA LYS A 10 -13.17 -6.44 14.95
C LYS A 10 -12.36 -5.54 14.01
N LYS A 11 -11.70 -4.52 14.57
CA LYS A 11 -10.87 -3.56 13.81
C LYS A 11 -9.64 -4.24 13.24
N MET A 12 -9.06 -5.18 13.97
CA MET A 12 -7.93 -5.99 13.49
C MET A 12 -8.31 -6.81 12.25
N TYR A 13 -9.44 -7.52 12.27
CA TYR A 13 -9.89 -8.26 11.09
C TYR A 13 -10.19 -7.34 9.89
N ILE A 14 -10.82 -6.18 10.11
CA ILE A 14 -11.08 -5.19 9.05
C ILE A 14 -9.75 -4.74 8.41
N ILE A 15 -8.73 -4.42 9.23
CA ILE A 15 -7.41 -4.03 8.74
C ILE A 15 -6.78 -5.16 7.93
N LEU A 16 -6.76 -6.38 8.44
CA LEU A 16 -6.11 -7.50 7.76
C LEU A 16 -6.79 -7.84 6.42
N ILE A 17 -8.12 -7.81 6.37
CA ILE A 17 -8.88 -8.03 5.14
C ILE A 17 -8.57 -6.93 4.12
N ALA A 18 -8.61 -5.67 4.53
CA ALA A 18 -8.33 -4.55 3.63
C ALA A 18 -6.87 -4.57 3.12
N VAL A 19 -5.90 -4.90 3.98
CA VAL A 19 -4.49 -5.10 3.57
C VAL A 19 -4.38 -6.24 2.56
N ALA A 20 -5.01 -7.39 2.82
CA ALA A 20 -4.96 -8.54 1.92
C ALA A 20 -5.56 -8.20 0.55
N LEU A 21 -6.67 -7.46 0.51
CA LEU A 21 -7.29 -7.00 -0.74
C LEU A 21 -6.38 -6.04 -1.51
N ILE A 22 -5.78 -5.04 -0.84
CA ILE A 22 -4.83 -4.11 -1.48
C ILE A 22 -3.68 -4.87 -2.12
N ILE A 23 -3.08 -5.82 -1.40
CA ILE A 23 -1.97 -6.63 -1.90
C ILE A 23 -2.44 -7.46 -3.10
N ALA A 24 -3.55 -8.19 -2.97
CA ALA A 24 -4.08 -9.03 -4.04
C ALA A 24 -4.38 -8.25 -5.31
N PHE A 25 -5.04 -7.09 -5.21
CA PHE A 25 -5.32 -6.24 -6.35
C PHE A 25 -4.05 -5.65 -6.98
N SER A 26 -3.08 -5.25 -6.16
CA SER A 26 -1.77 -4.79 -6.65
C SER A 26 -1.02 -5.90 -7.38
N SER A 27 -1.10 -7.15 -6.90
CA SER A 27 -0.48 -8.30 -7.55
C SER A 27 -1.10 -8.56 -8.93
N ILE A 28 -2.43 -8.55 -9.01
CA ILE A 28 -3.14 -8.78 -10.28
C ILE A 28 -2.84 -7.65 -11.27
N GLU A 29 -2.82 -6.40 -10.81
CA GLU A 29 -2.52 -5.24 -11.66
C GLU A 29 -1.14 -5.34 -12.34
N VAL A 30 -0.10 -5.66 -11.56
CA VAL A 30 1.26 -5.84 -12.11
C VAL A 30 1.35 -7.03 -13.05
N LEU A 31 0.69 -8.15 -12.75
CA LEU A 31 0.67 -9.31 -13.64
C LEU A 31 0.05 -8.98 -15.00
N MET A 32 -0.99 -8.15 -15.04
CA MET A 32 -1.58 -7.70 -16.30
C MET A 32 -0.65 -6.75 -17.05
N ARG A 33 -0.05 -5.79 -16.34
CA ARG A 33 0.81 -4.75 -16.91
C ARG A 33 2.05 -5.32 -17.58
N VAL A 34 2.72 -6.28 -16.93
CA VAL A 34 3.93 -6.92 -17.45
C VAL A 34 3.66 -7.75 -18.71
N LYS A 35 2.42 -8.22 -18.89
CA LYS A 35 2.02 -9.02 -20.06
C LYS A 35 1.53 -8.19 -21.24
N ASP A 36 1.31 -6.89 -21.07
CA ASP A 36 0.81 -6.01 -22.12
C ASP A 36 1.97 -5.50 -22.99
N ALA A 37 1.99 -5.93 -24.25
CA ALA A 37 3.02 -5.54 -25.21
C ALA A 37 3.00 -4.02 -25.49
N ASN A 38 1.84 -3.40 -25.52
CA ASN A 38 1.74 -1.96 -25.79
C ASN A 38 2.34 -1.14 -24.64
N LEU A 39 2.16 -1.60 -23.40
CA LEU A 39 2.74 -0.94 -22.23
C LEU A 39 4.27 -1.11 -22.19
N PHE A 40 4.77 -2.25 -22.65
CA PHE A 40 6.21 -2.44 -22.82
C PHE A 40 6.79 -1.48 -23.87
N GLU A 41 6.18 -1.40 -25.06
CA GLU A 41 6.63 -0.51 -26.14
C GLU A 41 6.60 0.96 -25.70
N ALA A 42 5.52 1.39 -25.03
CA ALA A 42 5.40 2.75 -24.50
C ALA A 42 6.45 3.05 -23.42
N TRP A 43 6.74 2.08 -22.54
CA TRP A 43 7.80 2.22 -21.55
C TRP A 43 9.18 2.31 -22.22
N GLN A 44 9.45 1.46 -23.21
CA GLN A 44 10.72 1.44 -23.94
C GLN A 44 10.96 2.77 -24.65
N GLU A 45 9.96 3.31 -25.33
CA GLU A 45 10.03 4.63 -25.97
C GLU A 45 10.31 5.75 -24.96
N ALA A 46 9.57 5.77 -23.84
CA ALA A 46 9.76 6.78 -22.79
C ALA A 46 11.17 6.72 -22.19
N VAL A 47 11.71 5.51 -22.02
CA VAL A 47 13.04 5.28 -21.48
C VAL A 47 14.13 5.69 -22.47
N MET A 48 14.00 5.35 -23.75
CA MET A 48 14.92 5.77 -24.80
C MET A 48 14.98 7.30 -24.91
N ASN A 49 13.83 7.97 -24.79
CA ASN A 49 13.73 9.43 -24.82
C ASN A 49 14.27 10.11 -23.54
N SER A 50 14.41 9.36 -22.44
CA SER A 50 14.88 9.91 -21.17
C SER A 50 16.41 10.03 -21.05
N GLY A 51 17.16 9.40 -21.96
CA GLY A 51 18.64 9.39 -21.93
C GLY A 51 19.24 8.61 -20.76
N ASN A 52 18.44 7.79 -20.05
CA ASN A 52 18.86 7.02 -18.88
C ASN A 52 19.69 5.77 -19.22
N PHE A 53 19.84 5.44 -20.50
CA PHE A 53 20.58 4.29 -20.99
C PHE A 53 21.70 4.74 -21.94
N GLU A 54 22.77 3.96 -22.00
CA GLU A 54 23.90 4.23 -22.90
C GLU A 54 23.42 4.26 -24.37
N GLU A 55 24.03 5.13 -25.18
CA GLU A 55 23.75 5.21 -26.61
C GLU A 55 23.96 3.83 -27.25
N GLY A 56 22.88 3.26 -27.80
CA GLY A 56 22.88 1.94 -28.45
C GLY A 56 22.40 0.77 -27.57
N PHE A 57 22.10 0.99 -26.29
CA PHE A 57 21.43 0.00 -25.45
C PHE A 57 19.91 0.04 -25.66
N MET A 58 19.32 -1.09 -26.07
CA MET A 58 17.87 -1.24 -26.20
C MET A 58 17.35 -2.08 -25.02
N PRO A 59 16.68 -1.48 -24.02
CA PRO A 59 16.19 -2.23 -22.87
C PRO A 59 15.13 -3.24 -23.31
N GLY A 60 15.28 -4.48 -22.86
CA GLY A 60 14.41 -5.59 -23.22
C GLY A 60 13.27 -5.80 -22.21
N MET A 61 12.57 -6.93 -22.38
CA MET A 61 11.48 -7.32 -21.50
C MET A 61 11.95 -7.60 -20.08
N ASP A 62 13.17 -8.10 -19.89
CA ASP A 62 13.69 -8.43 -18.56
C ASP A 62 13.87 -7.16 -17.71
N GLU A 63 14.38 -6.08 -18.30
CA GLU A 63 14.49 -4.78 -17.64
C GLU A 63 13.11 -4.19 -17.31
N TYR A 64 12.16 -4.28 -18.24
CA TYR A 64 10.78 -3.82 -18.02
C TYR A 64 10.11 -4.56 -16.86
N VAL A 65 10.19 -5.90 -16.86
CA VAL A 65 9.68 -6.75 -15.79
C VAL A 65 10.33 -6.38 -14.46
N GLY A 66 11.65 -6.19 -14.45
CA GLY A 66 12.39 -5.77 -13.26
C GLY A 66 11.89 -4.45 -12.68
N VAL A 67 11.66 -3.45 -13.53
CA VAL A 67 11.12 -2.14 -13.12
C VAL A 67 9.71 -2.27 -12.56
N GLU A 68 8.82 -3.01 -13.22
CA GLU A 68 7.44 -3.19 -12.73
C GLU A 68 7.39 -4.02 -11.43
N MET A 69 8.25 -5.03 -11.28
CA MET A 69 8.40 -5.77 -10.02
C MET A 69 8.90 -4.87 -8.89
N PHE A 70 9.85 -3.98 -9.16
CA PHE A 70 10.34 -3.02 -8.17
C PHE A 70 9.23 -2.06 -7.74
N LYS A 71 8.51 -1.45 -8.70
CA LYS A 71 7.35 -0.60 -8.42
C LYS A 71 6.31 -1.32 -7.57
N TYR A 72 6.02 -2.59 -7.89
CA TYR A 72 5.11 -3.43 -7.11
C TYR A 72 5.55 -3.61 -5.65
N ILE A 73 6.82 -3.97 -5.41
CA ILE A 73 7.34 -4.16 -4.06
C ILE A 73 7.21 -2.88 -3.24
N PHE A 74 7.55 -1.72 -3.82
CA PHE A 74 7.35 -0.42 -3.17
C PHE A 74 5.89 -0.15 -2.85
N LYS A 75 4.99 -0.41 -3.81
CA LYS A 75 3.54 -0.21 -3.67
C LYS A 75 2.94 -1.00 -2.52
N ILE A 76 3.36 -2.27 -2.34
CA ILE A 76 2.81 -3.14 -1.28
C ILE A 76 3.52 -3.04 0.07
N SER A 77 4.67 -2.36 0.14
CA SER A 77 5.51 -2.33 1.36
C SER A 77 4.78 -1.75 2.57
N ILE A 78 4.04 -0.65 2.38
CA ILE A 78 3.24 -0.01 3.44
C ILE A 78 2.11 -0.92 3.94
N PRO A 79 1.18 -1.42 3.09
CA PRO A 79 0.11 -2.29 3.55
C PRO A 79 0.63 -3.59 4.16
N MET A 80 1.70 -4.17 3.60
CA MET A 80 2.34 -5.37 4.16
C MET A 80 2.88 -5.11 5.58
N GLY A 81 3.67 -4.04 5.76
CA GLY A 81 4.20 -3.65 7.07
C GLY A 81 3.08 -3.36 8.08
N PHE A 82 2.01 -2.69 7.62
CA PHE A 82 0.88 -2.35 8.46
C PHE A 82 0.11 -3.59 8.94
N GLY A 83 -0.15 -4.54 8.04
CA GLY A 83 -0.82 -5.80 8.37
C GLY A 83 -0.02 -6.63 9.39
N LEU A 84 1.29 -6.79 9.16
CA LEU A 84 2.17 -7.53 10.06
C LEU A 84 2.23 -6.90 11.45
N LEU A 85 2.46 -5.58 11.53
CA LEU A 85 2.55 -4.89 12.82
C LEU A 85 1.19 -4.80 13.52
N THR A 86 0.08 -4.72 12.77
CA THR A 86 -1.27 -4.85 13.36
C THR A 86 -1.47 -6.21 14.02
N PHE A 87 -1.10 -7.29 13.34
CA PHE A 87 -1.21 -8.65 13.90
C PHE A 87 -0.33 -8.85 15.13
N LEU A 88 0.93 -8.38 15.08
CA LEU A 88 1.83 -8.42 16.23
C LEU A 88 1.32 -7.57 17.39
N THR A 89 0.74 -6.40 17.10
CA THR A 89 0.15 -5.52 18.11
C THR A 89 -1.09 -6.14 18.75
N TYR A 90 -1.88 -6.90 17.99
CA TYR A 90 -3.00 -7.65 18.53
C TYR A 90 -2.55 -8.82 19.42
N LYS A 91 -1.56 -9.61 18.98
CA LYS A 91 -1.15 -10.84 19.68
C LYS A 91 -0.20 -10.63 20.85
N LYS A 92 0.77 -9.72 20.72
CA LYS A 92 1.92 -9.63 21.64
C LYS A 92 2.15 -8.25 22.24
N LEU A 93 1.78 -7.18 21.53
CA LEU A 93 2.01 -5.81 22.02
C LEU A 93 0.70 -5.18 22.51
N ARG A 94 0.75 -3.90 22.88
CA ARG A 94 -0.43 -3.09 23.19
C ARG A 94 -0.49 -1.92 22.23
N LEU A 95 -1.72 -1.52 21.88
CA LEU A 95 -1.97 -0.37 21.04
C LEU A 95 -1.55 0.90 21.80
N ASN A 96 -0.78 1.76 21.14
CA ASN A 96 -0.37 3.06 21.66
C ASN A 96 -0.66 4.17 20.64
N ARG A 97 -0.63 5.44 21.08
CA ARG A 97 -0.96 6.58 20.19
C ARG A 97 0.08 6.76 19.07
N LEU A 98 1.33 6.38 19.32
CA LEU A 98 2.40 6.45 18.34
C LEU A 98 2.13 5.53 17.14
N PHE A 99 1.60 4.33 17.39
CA PHE A 99 1.18 3.38 16.36
C PHE A 99 0.13 4.02 15.45
N VAL A 100 -0.92 4.60 16.02
CA VAL A 100 -1.99 5.26 15.26
C VAL A 100 -1.41 6.40 14.41
N PHE A 101 -0.59 7.27 15.01
CA PHE A 101 0.00 8.40 14.30
C PHE A 101 0.89 7.99 13.12
N ILE A 102 1.87 7.10 13.36
CA ILE A 102 2.81 6.64 12.31
C ILE A 102 2.02 6.00 11.16
N TRP A 103 1.08 5.11 11.49
CA TRP A 103 0.34 4.41 10.45
C TRP A 103 -0.66 5.29 9.71
N SER A 104 -1.28 6.27 10.35
CA SER A 104 -2.09 7.26 9.65
C SER A 104 -1.28 8.01 8.59
N VAL A 105 -0.08 8.48 8.94
CA VAL A 105 0.80 9.21 8.00
C VAL A 105 1.27 8.31 6.86
N LEU A 106 1.74 7.10 7.16
CA LEU A 106 2.21 6.17 6.14
C LEU A 106 1.09 5.72 5.20
N LEU A 107 -0.12 5.45 5.72
CA LEU A 107 -1.27 5.08 4.89
C LEU A 107 -1.73 6.23 4.00
N LEU A 108 -1.68 7.48 4.48
CA LEU A 108 -1.94 8.65 3.63
C LEU A 108 -0.88 8.79 2.54
N GLY A 109 0.40 8.55 2.86
CA GLY A 109 1.48 8.52 1.88
C GLY A 109 1.27 7.43 0.81
N GLY A 110 0.88 6.21 1.22
CA GLY A 110 0.56 5.12 0.30
C GLY A 110 -0.66 5.40 -0.58
N LEU A 111 -1.69 6.06 -0.03
CA LEU A 111 -2.84 6.53 -0.80
C LEU A 111 -2.42 7.60 -1.82
N ALA A 112 -1.63 8.59 -1.40
CA ALA A 112 -1.14 9.64 -2.28
C ALA A 112 -0.27 9.07 -3.41
N TYR A 113 0.64 8.14 -3.09
CA TYR A 113 1.43 7.41 -4.09
C TYR A 113 0.52 6.73 -5.12
N THR A 114 -0.50 5.99 -4.65
CA THR A 114 -1.47 5.35 -5.55
C THR A 114 -2.19 6.41 -6.40
N PHE A 115 -2.65 7.51 -5.82
CA PHE A 115 -3.35 8.57 -6.52
C PHE A 115 -2.51 9.20 -7.64
N PHE A 116 -1.21 9.41 -7.41
CA PHE A 116 -0.28 9.96 -8.40
C PHE A 116 0.12 8.97 -9.50
N GLU A 117 -0.28 7.69 -9.43
CA GLU A 117 -0.17 6.79 -10.59
C GLU A 117 -1.12 7.20 -11.73
N LEU A 118 -2.18 7.97 -11.44
CA LEU A 118 -3.14 8.50 -12.41
C LEU A 118 -3.72 7.43 -13.37
N ASN A 119 -3.81 6.18 -12.90
CA ASN A 119 -4.27 5.04 -13.70
C ASN A 119 -5.80 4.93 -13.72
N PHE A 120 -6.49 5.99 -14.16
CA PHE A 120 -7.94 6.12 -14.09
C PHE A 120 -8.72 5.09 -14.92
N ALA A 121 -8.07 4.43 -15.88
CA ALA A 121 -8.67 3.37 -16.69
C ALA A 121 -8.69 2.01 -15.98
N SER A 122 -7.90 1.82 -14.92
CA SER A 122 -7.78 0.56 -14.20
C SER A 122 -8.86 0.42 -13.13
N VAL A 123 -9.64 -0.66 -13.16
CA VAL A 123 -10.58 -0.98 -12.07
C VAL A 123 -9.82 -1.24 -10.76
N PHE A 124 -8.62 -1.83 -10.83
CA PHE A 124 -7.80 -2.13 -9.66
C PHE A 124 -7.30 -0.88 -8.94
N TYR A 125 -7.05 0.20 -9.68
CA TYR A 125 -6.70 1.51 -9.12
C TYR A 125 -7.76 1.99 -8.11
N TYR A 126 -9.04 1.93 -8.47
CA TYR A 126 -10.14 2.34 -7.58
C TYR A 126 -10.32 1.39 -6.40
N LEU A 127 -10.15 0.08 -6.61
CA LEU A 127 -10.25 -0.92 -5.54
C LEU A 127 -9.14 -0.73 -4.49
N ILE A 128 -7.92 -0.41 -4.93
CA ILE A 128 -6.79 -0.13 -4.03
C ILE A 128 -7.04 1.16 -3.24
N ILE A 129 -7.54 2.23 -3.89
CA ILE A 129 -7.93 3.48 -3.22
C ILE A 129 -9.00 3.22 -2.16
N ALA A 130 -10.05 2.46 -2.50
CA ALA A 130 -11.10 2.10 -1.55
C ALA A 130 -10.53 1.33 -0.35
N GLY A 131 -9.61 0.40 -0.58
CA GLY A 131 -8.88 -0.30 0.48
C GLY A 131 -8.13 0.65 1.41
N TYR A 132 -7.37 1.60 0.86
CA TYR A 132 -6.65 2.60 1.65
C TYR A 132 -7.59 3.48 2.48
N LEU A 133 -8.73 3.90 1.92
CA LEU A 133 -9.74 4.68 2.67
C LEU A 133 -10.28 3.88 3.86
N VAL A 134 -10.58 2.59 3.67
CA VAL A 134 -11.00 1.69 4.76
C VAL A 134 -9.91 1.61 5.84
N LEU A 135 -8.65 1.45 5.46
CA LEU A 135 -7.53 1.40 6.41
C LEU A 135 -7.39 2.71 7.21
N ILE A 136 -7.43 3.86 6.53
CA ILE A 136 -7.27 5.18 7.16
C ILE A 136 -8.39 5.44 8.16
N VAL A 137 -9.65 5.24 7.76
CA VAL A 137 -10.81 5.43 8.65
C VAL A 137 -10.71 4.48 9.84
N THR A 138 -10.31 3.23 9.61
CA THR A 138 -10.19 2.23 10.68
C THR A 138 -9.09 2.61 11.68
N VAL A 139 -7.92 3.05 11.21
CA VAL A 139 -6.81 3.48 12.08
C VAL A 139 -7.18 4.72 12.89
N LEU A 140 -7.78 5.73 12.27
CA LEU A 140 -8.21 6.94 12.98
C LEU A 140 -9.25 6.61 14.06
N SER A 141 -10.16 5.66 13.79
CA SER A 141 -11.14 5.23 14.77
C SER A 141 -10.53 4.56 16.01
N LEU A 142 -9.32 3.97 15.91
CA LEU A 142 -8.61 3.41 17.06
C LEU A 142 -8.23 4.50 18.07
N SER A 143 -7.93 5.72 17.61
CA SER A 143 -7.63 6.85 18.51
C SER A 143 -8.80 7.16 19.44
N ASN A 144 -10.02 7.16 18.90
CA ASN A 144 -11.24 7.43 19.66
C ASN A 144 -11.49 6.35 20.73
N GLU A 145 -11.22 5.08 20.41
CA GLU A 145 -11.35 3.98 21.38
C GLU A 145 -10.33 4.10 22.52
N MET A 146 -9.11 4.57 22.22
CA MET A 146 -8.10 4.84 23.25
C MET A 146 -8.53 5.96 24.20
N ASP A 147 -9.21 6.98 23.71
CA ASP A 147 -9.66 8.11 24.53
C ASP A 147 -10.88 7.76 25.38
N ASN A 148 -11.78 6.92 24.88
CA ASN A 148 -12.92 6.41 25.65
C ASN A 148 -12.48 5.48 26.79
N THR A 149 -11.42 4.69 26.58
CA THR A 149 -10.88 3.79 27.63
C THR A 149 -10.24 4.55 28.80
N LYS A 150 -9.83 5.81 28.61
CA LYS A 150 -9.27 6.65 29.68
C LYS A 150 -10.31 7.34 30.56
N LYS A 151 -11.58 7.38 30.12
CA LYS A 151 -12.67 8.07 30.82
C LYS A 151 -13.46 7.18 31.78
N ILE A 152 -13.13 5.88 31.83
CA ILE A 152 -13.67 4.88 32.76
C ILE A 152 -12.62 4.62 33.83
#